data_AF-A0A933GRH5-F1
#
_entry.id   AF-A0A933GRH5-F1
#
_cell.length_a   1.000
_cell.length_b   1.000
_cell.length_c   1.000
_cell.angle_alpha   90.00
_cell.angle_beta   90.00
_cell.angle_gamma   90.00
#
_symmetry.space_group_name_H-M   'P 1'
#
loop_
_entity.id
_entity.type
_entity.pdbx_description
1 polymer ?
#
loop_
_entity_poly.entity_id
_entity_poly.type
_entity_poly.pdbx_seq_one_letter_code
_entity_poly.pdbx_strand_id
1 'polypeptide(L)'
;MIRILGIETSCDETAIGIVEDGRTVLSNTVASSLSLHGPYGGVIPEIAARAHVETIWDVFAQSLADAKCAPGDLDAIAVTQGPGLPGALLIGVAFAKGLAISLERPLIPVDHLAAHLYAGEMTAPQLQAPYIGLVVSGGHTVLCVAHHDCRFEVLGETQDDAVGEAFDKVAKLLGLGYPGGPVIDRLSTEGEATAVKFPRGQTKGAFDFSFSGLKTAVFHYVQKLSGSLQPPGSRFPPRQVADIAASFQEAAVDMLIGKTLKACQRAGMKQVVVGGGVASNNRLRTKFGEAAAAHQLTVVFPPPSLCVDNGAMIAGIGFPLLQRGRVAELTLAPDSNLCLA
;
A
#
# COMPACT_ATOMS: atom_id res chain seq x y z
N MET A 1 -20.01 19.14 10.56
CA MET A 1 -19.10 18.60 9.54
C MET A 1 -17.71 18.85 10.07
N ILE A 2 -16.91 17.79 10.20
CA ILE A 2 -15.54 17.84 10.68
C ILE A 2 -14.63 17.65 9.47
N ARG A 3 -13.70 18.58 9.25
CA ARG A 3 -12.72 18.52 8.16
C ARG A 3 -11.35 18.20 8.70
N ILE A 4 -10.78 17.11 8.21
CA ILE A 4 -9.46 16.66 8.61
C ILE A 4 -8.53 16.77 7.42
N LEU A 5 -7.38 17.40 7.65
CA LEU A 5 -6.27 17.40 6.71
C LEU A 5 -5.35 16.23 7.05
N GLY A 6 -5.08 15.36 6.09
CA GLY A 6 -4.20 14.20 6.22
C GLY A 6 -2.91 14.40 5.46
N ILE A 7 -1.77 14.07 6.08
CA ILE A 7 -0.42 14.24 5.52
C ILE A 7 0.26 12.88 5.44
N GLU A 8 0.66 12.50 4.23
CA GLU A 8 1.36 11.25 3.91
C GLU A 8 2.73 11.57 3.28
N THR A 9 3.80 11.12 3.93
CA THR A 9 5.20 11.29 3.51
C THR A 9 6.06 10.09 3.94
N SER A 10 5.51 8.87 3.96
CA SER A 10 6.19 7.68 4.45
C SER A 10 7.21 7.10 3.46
N CYS A 11 7.02 7.31 2.15
CA CYS A 11 7.86 6.75 1.11
C CYS A 11 8.25 7.79 0.04
N ASP A 12 7.70 7.73 -1.18
CA ASP A 12 8.09 8.59 -2.31
C ASP A 12 6.97 9.53 -2.81
N GLU A 13 5.78 9.45 -2.21
CA GLU A 13 4.68 10.39 -2.40
C GLU A 13 4.64 11.44 -1.29
N THR A 14 4.68 12.73 -1.67
CA THR A 14 4.20 13.80 -0.81
C THR A 14 2.73 13.99 -1.09
N ALA A 15 1.86 13.62 -0.15
CA ALA A 15 0.43 13.71 -0.37
C ALA A 15 -0.29 14.39 0.78
N ILE A 16 -1.22 15.28 0.42
CA ILE A 16 -2.14 15.92 1.37
C ILE A 16 -3.56 15.77 0.84
N GLY A 17 -4.47 15.38 1.74
CA GLY A 17 -5.89 15.23 1.40
C GLY A 17 -6.74 15.85 2.49
N ILE A 18 -7.91 16.35 2.10
CA ILE A 18 -8.89 16.91 3.03
C ILE A 18 -10.16 16.09 2.91
N VAL A 19 -10.59 15.52 4.03
CA VAL A 19 -11.76 14.65 4.10
C VAL A 19 -12.76 15.21 5.11
N GLU A 20 -14.02 15.26 4.70
CA GLU A 20 -15.15 15.63 5.55
C GLU A 20 -15.83 14.39 6.11
N ASP A 21 -16.04 14.39 7.43
CA ASP A 21 -16.72 13.35 8.21
C ASP A 21 -16.18 11.91 7.91
N GLY A 22 -14.88 11.83 7.63
CA GLY A 22 -14.15 10.57 7.42
C GLY A 22 -14.46 9.81 6.14
N ARG A 23 -15.28 10.36 5.23
CA ARG A 23 -15.71 9.65 4.00
C ARG A 23 -15.68 10.52 2.74
N THR A 24 -16.06 11.79 2.85
CA THR A 24 -16.18 12.67 1.68
C THR A 24 -14.83 13.31 1.38
N VAL A 25 -14.16 12.87 0.32
CA VAL A 25 -12.89 13.46 -0.13
C VAL A 25 -13.16 14.81 -0.79
N LEU A 26 -12.71 15.89 -0.16
CA LEU A 26 -12.79 17.27 -0.69
C LEU A 26 -11.59 17.59 -1.58
N SER A 27 -10.41 17.09 -1.22
CA SER A 27 -9.20 17.15 -2.04
C SER A 27 -8.27 15.98 -1.74
N ASN A 28 -7.41 15.66 -2.70
CA ASN A 28 -6.37 14.63 -2.57
C ASN A 28 -5.24 14.95 -3.56
N THR A 29 -4.33 15.81 -3.15
CA THR A 29 -3.20 16.25 -3.98
C THR A 29 -1.98 15.38 -3.68
N VAL A 30 -1.34 14.88 -4.74
CA VAL A 30 -0.16 14.00 -4.64
C VAL A 30 0.94 14.53 -5.55
N ALA A 31 2.13 14.74 -4.99
CA ALA A 31 3.37 14.94 -5.74
C ALA A 31 4.25 13.69 -5.56
N SER A 32 4.41 12.90 -6.62
CA SER A 32 5.21 11.67 -6.58
C SER A 32 6.64 11.92 -7.07
N SER A 33 7.61 11.48 -6.26
CA SER A 33 9.04 11.48 -6.59
C SER A 33 9.51 10.18 -7.27
N LEU A 34 8.58 9.26 -7.57
CA LEU A 34 8.83 7.94 -8.15
C LEU A 34 9.80 7.97 -9.36
N SER A 35 9.68 8.97 -10.24
CA SER A 35 10.52 9.11 -11.43
C SER A 35 12.00 9.36 -11.11
N LEU A 36 12.30 9.98 -9.96
CA LEU A 36 13.67 10.25 -9.50
C LEU A 36 14.39 8.96 -9.04
N HIS A 37 13.61 7.94 -8.67
CA HIS A 37 14.12 6.65 -8.16
C HIS A 37 14.40 5.64 -9.27
N GLY A 38 13.80 5.83 -10.46
CA GLY A 38 13.92 4.94 -11.62
C GLY A 38 15.36 4.53 -11.98
N PRO A 39 16.33 5.47 -12.08
CA PRO A 39 17.73 5.15 -12.39
C PRO A 39 18.41 4.20 -11.38
N TYR A 40 17.93 4.16 -10.14
CA TYR A 40 18.48 3.34 -9.06
C TYR A 40 17.75 1.99 -8.93
N GLY A 41 16.57 1.87 -9.55
CA GLY A 41 15.74 0.65 -9.53
C GLY A 41 15.16 0.34 -8.16
N GLY A 42 14.83 1.38 -7.39
CA GLY A 42 14.24 1.34 -6.05
C GLY A 42 14.33 2.71 -5.37
N VAL A 43 13.51 2.93 -4.34
CA VAL A 43 13.46 4.21 -3.61
C VAL A 43 14.79 4.50 -2.91
N ILE A 44 15.33 5.69 -3.14
CA ILE A 44 16.51 6.22 -2.44
C ILE A 44 16.04 7.14 -1.30
N PRO A 45 16.24 6.77 -0.02
CA PRO A 45 15.64 7.50 1.11
C PRO A 45 15.97 8.99 1.16
N GLU A 46 17.20 9.38 0.83
CA GLU A 46 17.61 10.78 0.83
C GLU A 46 16.96 11.59 -0.30
N ILE A 47 16.76 10.98 -1.48
CA ILE A 47 16.07 11.63 -2.60
C ILE A 47 14.60 11.86 -2.23
N ALA A 48 13.96 10.85 -1.64
CA ALA A 48 12.57 10.94 -1.18
C ALA A 48 12.40 12.03 -0.12
N ALA A 49 13.26 12.05 0.91
CA ALA A 49 13.23 13.07 1.95
C ALA A 49 13.36 14.49 1.35
N ARG A 50 14.32 14.74 0.45
CA ARG A 50 14.46 16.06 -0.19
C ARG A 50 13.25 16.45 -1.01
N ALA A 51 12.69 15.51 -1.78
CA ALA A 51 11.48 15.75 -2.56
C ALA A 51 10.30 16.16 -1.66
N HIS A 52 10.13 15.56 -0.49
CA HIS A 52 9.09 15.99 0.46
C HIS A 52 9.31 17.43 0.94
N VAL A 53 10.54 17.81 1.30
CA VAL A 53 10.84 19.21 1.70
C VAL A 53 10.50 20.19 0.58
N GLU A 54 10.84 19.85 -0.65
CA GLU A 54 10.64 20.71 -1.82
C GLU A 54 9.16 20.86 -2.21
N THR A 55 8.32 19.85 -1.93
CA THR A 55 6.95 19.79 -2.48
C THR A 55 5.84 19.98 -1.44
N ILE A 56 6.09 19.76 -0.14
CA ILE A 56 5.02 19.71 0.88
C ILE A 56 4.20 21.00 0.99
N TRP A 57 4.83 22.16 0.81
CA TRP A 57 4.14 23.45 0.85
C TRP A 57 3.21 23.64 -0.36
N ASP A 58 3.67 23.30 -1.56
CA ASP A 58 2.89 23.42 -2.78
C ASP A 58 1.70 22.43 -2.76
N VAL A 59 1.95 21.19 -2.31
CA VAL A 59 0.90 20.18 -2.12
C VAL A 59 -0.13 20.62 -1.09
N PHE A 60 0.29 21.26 0.01
CA PHE A 60 -0.60 21.83 1.02
C PHE A 60 -1.48 22.96 0.44
N ALA A 61 -0.86 23.93 -0.23
CA ALA A 61 -1.57 25.06 -0.82
C ALA A 61 -2.59 24.61 -1.88
N GLN A 62 -2.19 23.67 -2.73
CA GLN A 62 -3.08 23.10 -3.74
C GLN A 62 -4.23 22.30 -3.11
N SER A 63 -3.97 21.52 -2.06
CA SER A 63 -5.01 20.75 -1.36
C SER A 63 -6.11 21.65 -0.77
N LEU A 64 -5.72 22.79 -0.19
CA LEU A 64 -6.66 23.79 0.31
C LEU A 64 -7.49 24.42 -0.81
N ALA A 65 -6.83 24.78 -1.92
CA ALA A 65 -7.46 25.37 -3.09
C ALA A 65 -8.49 24.42 -3.73
N ASP A 66 -8.11 23.15 -3.92
CA ASP A 66 -8.97 22.10 -4.48
C ASP A 66 -10.19 21.84 -3.59
N ALA A 67 -10.00 21.81 -2.27
CA ALA A 67 -11.08 21.66 -1.29
C ALA A 67 -11.90 22.95 -1.07
N LYS A 68 -11.46 24.08 -1.64
CA LYS A 68 -12.06 25.41 -1.47
C LYS A 68 -12.21 25.80 0.01
N CYS A 69 -11.17 25.56 0.79
CA CYS A 69 -11.14 25.83 2.22
C CYS A 69 -9.95 26.73 2.60
N ALA A 70 -10.12 27.50 3.66
CA ALA A 70 -9.03 28.21 4.31
C ALA A 70 -8.42 27.32 5.41
N PRO A 71 -7.15 27.54 5.82
CA PRO A 71 -6.54 26.80 6.92
C PRO A 71 -7.37 26.80 8.22
N GLY A 72 -8.09 27.90 8.50
CA GLY A 72 -8.94 28.03 9.68
C GLY A 72 -10.19 27.14 9.68
N ASP A 73 -10.59 26.62 8.51
CA ASP A 73 -11.73 25.71 8.35
C ASP A 73 -11.41 24.25 8.69
N LEU A 74 -10.13 23.94 9.00
CA LEU A 74 -9.68 22.62 9.39
C LEU A 74 -9.94 22.38 10.88
N ASP A 75 -10.48 21.21 11.22
CA ASP A 75 -10.79 20.84 12.59
C ASP A 75 -9.68 20.02 13.25
N ALA A 76 -8.89 19.27 12.47
CA ALA A 76 -7.74 18.51 12.95
C ALA A 76 -6.72 18.22 11.84
N ILE A 77 -5.49 17.92 12.25
CA ILE A 77 -4.38 17.57 11.37
C ILE A 77 -3.97 16.11 11.66
N ALA A 78 -4.18 15.22 10.70
CA ALA A 78 -3.74 13.84 10.73
C ALA A 78 -2.43 13.68 9.94
N VAL A 79 -1.51 12.88 10.47
CA VAL A 79 -0.21 12.64 9.83
C VAL A 79 0.22 11.20 10.00
N THR A 80 0.81 10.64 8.94
CA THR A 80 1.44 9.33 9.00
C THR A 80 2.59 9.34 10.02
N GLN A 81 2.42 8.61 11.12
CA GLN A 81 3.47 8.39 12.11
C GLN A 81 4.45 7.33 11.63
N GLY A 82 3.94 6.32 10.93
CA GLY A 82 4.67 5.19 10.37
C GLY A 82 3.74 4.02 10.04
N PRO A 83 4.29 2.86 9.66
CA PRO A 83 5.70 2.62 9.33
C PRO A 83 6.14 3.38 8.07
N GLY A 84 7.45 3.47 7.82
CA GLY A 84 7.99 4.20 6.66
C GLY A 84 9.44 4.66 6.81
N LEU A 85 9.96 5.33 5.79
CA LEU A 85 11.33 5.83 5.76
C LEU A 85 11.50 6.95 6.82
N PRO A 86 12.45 6.83 7.78
CA PRO A 86 12.51 7.75 8.92
C PRO A 86 12.69 9.22 8.53
N GLY A 87 13.54 9.49 7.54
CA GLY A 87 13.78 10.85 7.04
C GLY A 87 12.57 11.45 6.32
N ALA A 88 11.78 10.60 5.65
CA ALA A 88 10.57 11.00 4.95
C ALA A 88 9.44 11.30 5.95
N LEU A 89 9.18 10.39 6.90
CA LEU A 89 8.19 10.56 7.96
C LEU A 89 8.45 11.80 8.81
N LEU A 90 9.72 12.09 9.11
CA LEU A 90 10.10 13.27 9.89
C LEU A 90 9.58 14.57 9.29
N ILE A 91 9.55 14.69 7.96
CA ILE A 91 9.12 15.90 7.25
C ILE A 91 7.62 16.11 7.43
N GLY A 92 6.82 15.08 7.18
CA GLY A 92 5.38 15.11 7.41
C GLY A 92 5.04 15.41 8.87
N VAL A 93 5.67 14.72 9.81
CA VAL A 93 5.44 14.93 11.26
C VAL A 93 5.82 16.34 11.71
N ALA A 94 6.96 16.85 11.25
CA ALA A 94 7.39 18.22 11.59
C ALA A 94 6.44 19.27 11.00
N PHE A 95 6.02 19.10 9.74
CA PHE A 95 5.08 19.98 9.08
C PHE A 95 3.70 19.97 9.77
N ALA A 96 3.18 18.77 10.08
CA ALA A 96 1.90 18.59 10.77
C ALA A 96 1.89 19.24 12.16
N LYS A 97 2.98 19.09 12.93
CA LYS A 97 3.14 19.77 14.23
C LYS A 97 3.12 21.29 14.08
N GLY A 98 3.86 21.83 13.10
CA GLY A 98 3.88 23.26 12.83
C GLY A 98 2.48 23.81 12.51
N LEU A 99 1.72 23.09 11.66
CA LEU A 99 0.34 23.44 11.35
C LEU A 99 -0.58 23.33 12.56
N ALA A 100 -0.51 22.23 13.31
CA ALA A 100 -1.33 22.01 14.51
C ALA A 100 -1.13 23.11 15.56
N ILE A 101 0.12 23.53 15.78
CA ILE A 101 0.46 24.65 16.69
C ILE A 101 -0.12 25.96 16.14
N SER A 102 0.14 26.27 14.88
CA SER A 102 -0.27 27.55 14.25
C SER A 102 -1.78 27.73 14.22
N LEU A 103 -2.54 26.64 14.03
CA LEU A 103 -3.99 26.65 13.91
C LEU A 103 -4.71 26.30 15.23
N GLU A 104 -3.97 25.98 16.29
CA GLU A 104 -4.48 25.46 17.56
C GLU A 104 -5.44 24.26 17.37
N ARG A 105 -5.04 23.31 16.49
CA ARG A 105 -5.85 22.13 16.15
C ARG A 105 -5.22 20.83 16.67
N PRO A 106 -6.04 19.81 16.99
CA PRO A 106 -5.55 18.49 17.38
C PRO A 106 -4.66 17.86 16.31
N LEU A 107 -3.58 17.22 16.76
CA LEU A 107 -2.70 16.39 15.96
C LEU A 107 -3.09 14.93 16.11
N ILE A 108 -3.27 14.20 15.02
CA ILE A 108 -3.69 12.80 15.03
C ILE A 108 -2.57 11.94 14.42
N PRO A 109 -1.96 11.03 15.19
CA PRO A 109 -0.99 10.09 14.67
C PRO A 109 -1.73 8.97 13.92
N VAL A 110 -1.31 8.69 12.70
CA VAL A 110 -1.92 7.67 11.86
C VAL A 110 -0.93 6.57 11.51
N ASP A 111 -1.37 5.32 11.68
CA ASP A 111 -0.70 4.16 11.11
C ASP A 111 -0.99 4.07 9.61
N HIS A 112 0.08 4.02 8.81
CA HIS A 112 0.04 3.98 7.35
C HIS A 112 -0.72 2.77 6.80
N LEU A 113 -0.54 1.59 7.41
CA LEU A 113 -1.19 0.36 6.98
C LEU A 113 -2.67 0.35 7.35
N ALA A 114 -3.00 0.88 8.53
CA ALA A 114 -4.40 1.09 8.92
C ALA A 114 -5.13 2.03 7.95
N ALA A 115 -4.46 3.10 7.50
CA ALA A 115 -5.02 4.03 6.52
C ALA A 115 -5.32 3.35 5.17
N HIS A 116 -4.42 2.49 4.68
CA HIS A 116 -4.64 1.69 3.47
C HIS A 116 -5.89 0.80 3.56
N LEU A 117 -6.19 0.23 4.72
CA LEU A 117 -7.43 -0.53 4.93
C LEU A 117 -8.64 0.40 5.00
N TYR A 118 -8.51 1.51 5.71
CA TYR A 118 -9.60 2.48 5.87
C TYR A 118 -10.03 3.11 4.54
N ALA A 119 -9.11 3.26 3.57
CA ALA A 119 -9.44 3.67 2.20
C ALA A 119 -10.55 2.79 1.57
N GLY A 120 -10.55 1.49 1.86
CA GLY A 120 -11.64 0.58 1.48
C GLY A 120 -12.95 0.92 2.18
N GLU A 121 -12.92 1.13 3.50
CA GLU A 121 -14.11 1.49 4.31
C GLU A 121 -14.77 2.80 3.89
N MET A 122 -13.96 3.80 3.53
CA MET A 122 -14.43 5.10 3.04
C MET A 122 -15.33 4.94 1.82
N THR A 123 -14.97 4.02 0.92
CA THR A 123 -15.63 3.82 -0.37
C THR A 123 -16.72 2.75 -0.36
N ALA A 124 -16.87 2.02 0.75
CA ALA A 124 -17.88 0.97 0.92
C ALA A 124 -18.74 1.21 2.18
N PRO A 125 -19.80 2.02 2.09
CA PRO A 125 -20.71 2.30 3.22
C PRO A 125 -21.35 1.06 3.86
N GLN A 126 -21.50 -0.01 3.08
CA GLN A 126 -22.05 -1.30 3.50
C GLN A 126 -21.07 -2.15 4.32
N LEU A 127 -19.78 -1.84 4.29
CA LEU A 127 -18.77 -2.58 5.02
C LEU A 127 -18.85 -2.24 6.51
N GLN A 128 -18.88 -3.26 7.36
CA GLN A 128 -18.87 -3.09 8.81
C GLN A 128 -17.79 -3.96 9.43
N ALA A 129 -16.91 -3.37 10.23
CA ALA A 129 -15.99 -4.14 11.04
C ALA A 129 -16.77 -5.04 12.04
N PRO A 130 -16.29 -6.27 12.31
CA PRO A 130 -14.96 -6.75 11.93
C PRO A 130 -14.89 -7.33 10.51
N TYR A 131 -13.71 -7.18 9.90
CA TYR A 131 -13.40 -7.74 8.58
C TYR A 131 -11.93 -8.20 8.52
N ILE A 132 -11.61 -9.05 7.54
CA ILE A 132 -10.22 -9.43 7.25
C ILE A 132 -9.58 -8.34 6.39
N GLY A 133 -8.50 -7.73 6.88
CA GLY A 133 -7.69 -6.76 6.14
C GLY A 133 -6.46 -7.41 5.53
N LEU A 134 -6.26 -7.24 4.22
CA LEU A 134 -5.03 -7.60 3.52
C LEU A 134 -4.37 -6.31 2.99
N VAL A 135 -3.23 -5.93 3.56
CA VAL A 135 -2.42 -4.82 3.05
C VAL A 135 -1.30 -5.38 2.19
N VAL A 136 -1.26 -4.97 0.92
CA VAL A 136 -0.26 -5.40 -0.06
C VAL A 136 0.31 -4.18 -0.79
N SER A 137 1.44 -3.68 -0.31
CA SER A 137 2.16 -2.53 -0.88
C SER A 137 3.57 -2.91 -1.36
N GLY A 138 4.37 -1.91 -1.74
CA GLY A 138 5.78 -2.10 -2.09
C GLY A 138 6.58 -2.72 -0.94
N GLY A 139 6.41 -2.20 0.28
CA GLY A 139 7.16 -2.62 1.47
C GLY A 139 6.40 -3.49 2.46
N HIS A 140 5.08 -3.69 2.29
CA HIS A 140 4.27 -4.40 3.28
C HIS A 140 3.42 -5.50 2.65
N THR A 141 3.31 -6.62 3.35
CA THR A 141 2.33 -7.68 3.07
C THR A 141 1.84 -8.23 4.40
N VAL A 142 0.70 -7.73 4.85
CA VAL A 142 0.15 -7.97 6.18
C VAL A 142 -1.30 -8.42 6.07
N LEU A 143 -1.65 -9.45 6.82
CA LEU A 143 -3.00 -9.99 6.96
C LEU A 143 -3.44 -9.80 8.41
N CYS A 144 -4.58 -9.16 8.64
CA CYS A 144 -5.07 -8.80 9.96
C CYS A 144 -6.60 -8.92 10.07
N VAL A 145 -7.10 -8.84 11.31
CA VAL A 145 -8.49 -8.53 11.62
C VAL A 145 -8.59 -7.05 11.95
N ALA A 146 -9.44 -6.31 11.23
CA ALA A 146 -9.78 -4.95 11.61
C ALA A 146 -11.03 -4.95 12.51
N HIS A 147 -10.97 -4.23 13.63
CA HIS A 147 -12.06 -4.11 14.60
C HIS A 147 -12.77 -2.75 14.50
N HIS A 148 -13.99 -2.69 15.06
CA HIS A 148 -14.86 -1.52 15.05
C HIS A 148 -14.27 -0.26 15.71
N ASP A 149 -13.22 -0.41 16.50
CA ASP A 149 -12.57 0.66 17.24
C ASP A 149 -11.23 1.10 16.66
N CYS A 150 -11.01 0.82 15.36
CA CYS A 150 -9.74 1.10 14.66
C CYS A 150 -8.55 0.45 15.37
N ARG A 151 -8.76 -0.78 15.88
CA ARG A 151 -7.70 -1.70 16.28
C ARG A 151 -7.53 -2.78 15.23
N PHE A 152 -6.32 -3.26 15.08
CA PHE A 152 -5.94 -4.21 14.06
C PHE A 152 -5.15 -5.35 14.69
N GLU A 153 -5.70 -6.57 14.64
CA GLU A 153 -5.02 -7.77 15.12
C GLU A 153 -4.27 -8.44 13.96
N VAL A 154 -2.95 -8.34 13.93
CA VAL A 154 -2.12 -9.00 12.91
C VAL A 154 -2.23 -10.53 13.05
N LEU A 155 -2.65 -11.19 11.96
CA LEU A 155 -2.75 -12.64 11.85
C LEU A 155 -1.49 -13.25 11.25
N GLY A 156 -0.84 -12.53 10.33
CA GLY A 156 0.39 -12.94 9.68
C GLY A 156 0.93 -11.86 8.76
N GLU A 157 2.24 -11.91 8.53
CA GLU A 157 2.97 -10.93 7.73
C GLU A 157 4.04 -11.62 6.87
N THR A 158 4.61 -10.90 5.91
CA THR A 158 5.76 -11.43 5.17
C THR A 158 6.95 -11.63 6.10
N GLN A 159 7.63 -12.77 5.95
CA GLN A 159 8.86 -13.10 6.68
C GLN A 159 10.12 -12.67 5.90
N ASP A 160 9.94 -12.19 4.66
CA ASP A 160 11.02 -11.78 3.78
C ASP A 160 10.61 -10.58 2.88
N ASP A 161 10.63 -10.73 1.56
CA ASP A 161 10.23 -9.67 0.63
C ASP A 161 8.71 -9.44 0.77
N ALA A 162 8.27 -8.17 0.73
CA ALA A 162 6.87 -7.89 0.48
C ALA A 162 6.50 -8.27 -0.97
N VAL A 163 5.21 -8.46 -1.23
CA VAL A 163 4.76 -8.86 -2.57
C VAL A 163 5.12 -7.80 -3.61
N GLY A 164 4.94 -6.50 -3.32
CA GLY A 164 5.31 -5.42 -4.23
C GLY A 164 6.81 -5.42 -4.55
N GLU A 165 7.66 -5.54 -3.54
CA GLU A 165 9.10 -5.70 -3.73
C GLU A 165 9.46 -6.93 -4.58
N ALA A 166 8.75 -8.05 -4.43
CA ALA A 166 8.95 -9.21 -5.28
C ALA A 166 8.60 -8.92 -6.76
N PHE A 167 7.52 -8.17 -7.03
CA PHE A 167 7.20 -7.69 -8.37
C PHE A 167 8.33 -6.81 -8.94
N ASP A 168 8.83 -5.85 -8.17
CA ASP A 168 9.91 -4.96 -8.61
C ASP A 168 11.21 -5.70 -8.90
N LYS A 169 11.59 -6.65 -8.04
CA LYS A 169 12.78 -7.49 -8.25
C LYS A 169 12.64 -8.38 -9.49
N VAL A 170 11.47 -9.00 -9.71
CA VAL A 170 11.23 -9.81 -10.91
C VAL A 170 11.23 -8.95 -12.17
N ALA A 171 10.63 -7.75 -12.14
CA ALA A 171 10.68 -6.83 -13.26
C ALA A 171 12.12 -6.44 -13.62
N LYS A 172 12.95 -6.15 -12.61
CA LYS A 172 14.38 -5.87 -12.78
C LYS A 172 15.12 -7.05 -13.40
N LEU A 173 14.85 -8.29 -12.94
CA LEU A 173 15.44 -9.51 -13.52
C LEU A 173 15.09 -9.68 -15.00
N LEU A 174 13.87 -9.31 -15.39
CA LEU A 174 13.36 -9.38 -16.75
C LEU A 174 13.72 -8.15 -17.62
N GLY A 175 14.43 -7.16 -17.07
CA GLY A 175 14.81 -5.93 -17.78
C GLY A 175 13.63 -4.99 -18.06
N LEU A 176 12.59 -5.02 -17.23
CA LEU A 176 11.33 -4.29 -17.42
C LEU A 176 11.30 -2.90 -16.77
N GLY A 177 12.34 -2.53 -16.01
CA GLY A 177 12.44 -1.24 -15.32
C GLY A 177 11.77 -1.24 -13.94
N TYR A 178 11.48 -0.03 -13.44
CA TYR A 178 10.88 0.25 -12.13
C TYR A 178 9.86 1.39 -12.27
N PRO A 179 8.68 1.33 -11.62
CA PRO A 179 8.19 0.23 -10.78
C PRO A 179 7.75 -1.00 -11.61
N GLY A 180 7.95 -2.19 -11.04
CA GLY A 180 7.74 -3.46 -11.72
C GLY A 180 6.31 -3.97 -11.71
N GLY A 181 5.55 -3.69 -10.64
CA GLY A 181 4.16 -4.16 -10.48
C GLY A 181 3.26 -3.87 -11.69
N PRO A 182 3.08 -2.60 -12.09
CA PRO A 182 2.23 -2.25 -13.24
C PRO A 182 2.71 -2.84 -14.57
N VAL A 183 4.02 -2.95 -14.76
CA VAL A 183 4.60 -3.48 -16.00
C VAL A 183 4.38 -4.98 -16.12
N ILE A 184 4.56 -5.73 -15.03
CA ILE A 184 4.25 -7.17 -14.96
C ILE A 184 2.77 -7.40 -15.17
N ASP A 185 1.89 -6.62 -14.52
CA ASP A 185 0.44 -6.80 -14.68
C ASP A 185 0.01 -6.64 -16.14
N ARG A 186 0.51 -5.59 -16.83
CA ARG A 186 0.25 -5.39 -18.26
C ARG A 186 0.80 -6.54 -19.12
N LEU A 187 2.05 -6.96 -18.93
CA LEU A 187 2.64 -8.01 -19.76
C LEU A 187 2.03 -9.39 -19.51
N SER A 188 1.53 -9.62 -18.30
CA SER A 188 0.91 -10.89 -17.93
C SER A 188 -0.32 -11.24 -18.79
N THR A 189 -1.00 -10.24 -19.36
CA THR A 189 -2.18 -10.47 -20.21
C THR A 189 -1.83 -11.07 -21.57
N GLU A 190 -0.57 -10.97 -21.99
CA GLU A 190 -0.05 -11.52 -23.24
C GLU A 190 0.58 -12.91 -23.06
N GLY A 191 0.71 -13.37 -21.81
CA GLY A 191 1.37 -14.63 -21.45
C GLY A 191 0.41 -15.70 -20.97
N GLU A 192 0.89 -16.94 -20.91
CA GLU A 192 0.17 -18.06 -20.34
C GLU A 192 0.57 -18.27 -18.86
N ALA A 193 -0.40 -18.11 -17.95
CA ALA A 193 -0.19 -18.24 -16.50
C ALA A 193 0.29 -19.65 -16.06
N THR A 194 0.15 -20.66 -16.92
CA THR A 194 0.57 -22.05 -16.70
C THR A 194 1.86 -22.44 -17.43
N ALA A 195 2.46 -21.52 -18.19
CA ALA A 195 3.68 -21.81 -18.95
C ALA A 195 4.86 -22.23 -18.06
N VAL A 196 4.97 -21.65 -16.86
CA VAL A 196 6.03 -21.97 -15.89
C VAL A 196 5.43 -22.31 -14.53
N LYS A 197 5.80 -23.47 -13.99
CA LYS A 197 5.34 -23.90 -12.67
C LYS A 197 6.23 -23.33 -11.56
N PHE A 198 5.94 -22.11 -11.13
CA PHE A 198 6.61 -21.51 -9.97
C PHE A 198 6.07 -22.02 -8.63
N PRO A 199 6.92 -22.15 -7.60
CA PRO A 199 6.48 -22.62 -6.28
C PRO A 199 5.59 -21.58 -5.60
N ARG A 200 4.61 -22.06 -4.81
CA ARG A 200 3.89 -21.22 -3.86
C ARG A 200 4.56 -21.42 -2.50
N GLY A 201 5.19 -20.37 -1.97
CA GLY A 201 5.97 -20.45 -0.73
C GLY A 201 5.15 -20.97 0.44
N GLN A 202 5.69 -21.94 1.18
CA GLN A 202 5.13 -22.36 2.45
C GLN A 202 5.87 -21.68 3.60
N THR A 203 5.12 -21.27 4.61
CA THR A 203 5.64 -20.59 5.80
C THR A 203 5.32 -21.42 7.05
N LYS A 204 6.08 -21.20 8.13
CA LYS A 204 5.82 -21.86 9.41
C LYS A 204 4.50 -21.42 10.02
N GLY A 205 4.20 -20.11 9.98
CA GLY A 205 2.91 -19.59 10.41
C GLY A 205 1.82 -19.87 9.39
N ALA A 206 0.61 -20.14 9.90
CA ALA A 206 -0.54 -20.48 9.06
C ALA A 206 -0.90 -19.34 8.07
N PHE A 207 -0.65 -18.09 8.47
CA PHE A 207 -1.04 -16.88 7.76
C PHE A 207 0.13 -16.05 7.22
N ASP A 208 1.37 -16.38 7.58
CA ASP A 208 2.55 -15.67 7.10
C ASP A 208 2.79 -15.86 5.61
N PHE A 209 3.52 -14.92 5.00
CA PHE A 209 3.91 -14.91 3.60
C PHE A 209 5.43 -15.04 3.42
N SER A 210 5.87 -15.51 2.24
CA SER A 210 7.27 -15.56 1.84
C SER A 210 7.37 -15.52 0.32
N PHE A 211 7.91 -14.44 -0.22
CA PHE A 211 8.04 -14.21 -1.66
C PHE A 211 9.48 -14.34 -2.16
N SER A 212 10.48 -14.34 -1.26
CA SER A 212 11.88 -14.56 -1.65
C SER A 212 12.12 -15.89 -2.35
N GLY A 213 11.44 -16.97 -1.91
CA GLY A 213 11.53 -18.27 -2.58
C GLY A 213 10.97 -18.26 -4.01
N LEU A 214 9.87 -17.53 -4.22
CA LEU A 214 9.26 -17.35 -5.54
C LEU A 214 10.18 -16.55 -6.46
N LYS A 215 10.73 -15.42 -6.00
CA LYS A 215 11.75 -14.63 -6.71
C LYS A 215 12.95 -15.48 -7.10
N THR A 216 13.50 -16.26 -6.18
CA THR A 216 14.67 -17.12 -6.44
C THR A 216 14.37 -18.20 -7.49
N ALA A 217 13.16 -18.75 -7.50
CA ALA A 217 12.73 -19.68 -8.53
C ALA A 217 12.65 -19.02 -9.91
N VAL A 218 12.16 -17.78 -10.01
CA VAL A 218 12.19 -16.99 -11.25
C VAL A 218 13.62 -16.75 -11.71
N PHE A 219 14.51 -16.31 -10.80
CA PHE A 219 15.92 -16.09 -11.11
C PHE A 219 16.60 -17.34 -11.70
N HIS A 220 16.43 -18.51 -11.08
CA HIS A 220 17.01 -19.75 -11.58
C HIS A 220 16.40 -20.20 -12.91
N TYR A 221 15.11 -19.95 -13.14
CA TYR A 221 14.47 -20.23 -14.42
C TYR A 221 15.06 -19.36 -15.53
N VAL A 222 15.17 -18.05 -15.29
CA VAL A 222 15.78 -17.07 -16.20
C VAL A 222 17.24 -17.42 -16.50
N GLN A 223 18.04 -17.77 -15.49
CA GLN A 223 19.44 -18.20 -15.67
C GLN A 223 19.58 -19.46 -16.53
N LYS A 224 18.70 -20.45 -16.34
CA LYS A 224 18.72 -21.68 -17.15
C LYS A 224 18.43 -21.39 -18.63
N LEU A 225 17.55 -20.43 -18.90
CA LEU A 225 17.18 -20.04 -20.26
C LEU A 225 18.27 -19.23 -20.97
N SER A 226 18.96 -18.34 -20.25
CA SER A 226 19.96 -17.44 -20.84
C SER A 226 21.28 -18.12 -21.23
N GLY A 227 21.50 -19.36 -20.77
CA GLY A 227 22.83 -19.96 -20.70
C GLY A 227 23.68 -19.23 -19.66
N SER A 228 24.62 -19.95 -19.03
CA SER A 228 25.50 -19.38 -18.01
C SER A 228 26.21 -18.14 -18.56
N LEU A 229 25.91 -16.94 -18.00
CA LEU A 229 26.60 -15.65 -18.24
C LEU A 229 26.01 -14.66 -19.27
N GLN A 230 24.69 -14.55 -19.48
CA GLN A 230 24.16 -13.29 -20.03
C GLN A 230 23.81 -12.30 -18.90
N PRO A 231 24.18 -11.00 -19.03
CA PRO A 231 23.84 -10.00 -18.04
C PRO A 231 22.31 -9.85 -17.90
N PRO A 232 21.81 -9.39 -16.74
CA PRO A 232 20.42 -8.98 -16.56
C PRO A 232 19.99 -8.01 -17.68
N GLY A 233 18.82 -8.22 -18.27
CA GLY A 233 18.36 -7.45 -19.44
C GLY A 233 18.71 -8.06 -20.82
N SER A 234 19.15 -9.32 -20.84
CA SER A 234 19.27 -10.10 -22.08
C SER A 234 17.90 -10.22 -22.76
N ARG A 235 17.83 -9.93 -24.06
CA ARG A 235 16.56 -9.91 -24.85
C ARG A 235 15.97 -11.32 -24.96
N PHE A 236 15.18 -11.73 -23.97
CA PHE A 236 14.24 -12.83 -24.15
C PHE A 236 13.22 -12.46 -25.24
N PRO A 237 12.72 -13.43 -26.02
CA PRO A 237 11.57 -13.22 -26.88
C PRO A 237 10.41 -12.61 -26.07
N PRO A 238 9.69 -11.59 -26.59
CA PRO A 238 8.63 -10.90 -25.84
C PRO A 238 7.60 -11.86 -25.22
N ARG A 239 7.20 -12.89 -25.97
CA ARG A 239 6.26 -13.92 -25.49
C ARG A 239 6.79 -14.68 -24.28
N GLN A 240 8.08 -14.99 -24.25
CA GLN A 240 8.68 -15.71 -23.12
C GLN A 240 8.73 -14.85 -21.85
N VAL A 241 8.97 -13.54 -22.01
CA VAL A 241 8.87 -12.58 -20.88
C VAL A 241 7.45 -12.51 -20.35
N ALA A 242 6.45 -12.44 -21.25
CA ALA A 242 5.04 -12.43 -20.88
C ALA A 242 4.63 -13.72 -20.14
N ASP A 243 5.07 -14.89 -20.60
CA ASP A 243 4.81 -16.19 -19.96
C ASP A 243 5.42 -16.27 -18.54
N ILE A 244 6.65 -15.78 -18.36
CA ILE A 244 7.30 -15.73 -17.04
C ILE A 244 6.56 -14.76 -16.13
N ALA A 245 6.21 -13.57 -16.61
CA ALA A 245 5.48 -12.55 -15.87
C ALA A 245 4.11 -13.06 -15.43
N ALA A 246 3.34 -13.68 -16.34
CA ALA A 246 2.04 -14.27 -16.06
C ALA A 246 2.13 -15.40 -15.03
N SER A 247 3.08 -16.32 -15.20
CA SER A 247 3.28 -17.44 -14.28
C SER A 247 3.73 -17.00 -12.88
N PHE A 248 4.59 -15.97 -12.80
CA PHE A 248 5.01 -15.37 -11.53
C PHE A 248 3.83 -14.68 -10.82
N GLN A 249 3.11 -13.82 -11.55
CA GLN A 249 1.96 -13.11 -11.02
C GLN A 249 0.90 -14.07 -10.49
N GLU A 250 0.63 -15.15 -11.24
CA GLU A 250 -0.32 -16.19 -10.81
C GLU A 250 0.10 -16.82 -9.48
N ALA A 251 1.39 -17.15 -9.32
CA ALA A 251 1.91 -17.73 -8.08
C ALA A 251 1.82 -16.77 -6.90
N ALA A 252 2.18 -15.49 -7.11
CA ALA A 252 2.10 -14.48 -6.06
C ALA A 252 0.66 -14.23 -5.61
N VAL A 253 -0.28 -14.08 -6.56
CA VAL A 253 -1.70 -13.86 -6.28
C VAL A 253 -2.33 -15.07 -5.59
N ASP A 254 -1.99 -16.30 -5.99
CA ASP A 254 -2.46 -17.53 -5.33
C ASP A 254 -2.12 -17.56 -3.85
N MET A 255 -0.91 -17.13 -3.50
CA MET A 255 -0.45 -17.10 -2.11
C MET A 255 -1.26 -16.10 -1.27
N LEU A 256 -1.52 -14.91 -1.81
CA LEU A 256 -2.34 -13.88 -1.15
C LEU A 256 -3.77 -14.37 -0.89
N ILE A 257 -4.43 -14.89 -1.93
CA ILE A 257 -5.82 -15.35 -1.85
C ILE A 257 -5.93 -16.57 -0.93
N GLY A 258 -5.05 -17.56 -1.08
CA GLY A 258 -5.09 -18.78 -0.29
C GLY A 258 -4.96 -18.53 1.20
N LYS A 259 -4.11 -17.58 1.62
CA LYS A 259 -3.95 -17.20 3.04
C LYS A 259 -5.14 -16.38 3.54
N THR A 260 -5.65 -15.46 2.72
CA THR A 260 -6.82 -14.63 3.05
C THR A 260 -8.08 -15.49 3.25
N LEU A 261 -8.34 -16.45 2.37
CA LEU A 261 -9.47 -17.37 2.49
C LEU A 261 -9.38 -18.24 3.74
N LYS A 262 -8.17 -18.73 4.07
CA LYS A 262 -7.95 -19.47 5.32
C LYS A 262 -8.23 -18.60 6.55
N ALA A 263 -7.84 -17.33 6.53
CA ALA A 263 -8.12 -16.40 7.63
C ALA A 263 -9.63 -16.14 7.76
N CYS A 264 -10.34 -15.91 6.64
CA CYS A 264 -11.80 -15.78 6.62
C CYS A 264 -12.49 -17.01 7.25
N GLN A 265 -12.06 -18.21 6.86
CA GLN A 265 -12.62 -19.45 7.38
C GLN A 265 -12.35 -19.62 8.89
N ARG A 266 -11.13 -19.31 9.35
CA ARG A 266 -10.76 -19.42 10.76
C ARG A 266 -11.50 -18.41 11.64
N ALA A 267 -11.62 -17.18 11.18
CA ALA A 267 -12.27 -16.10 11.92
C ALA A 267 -13.81 -16.10 11.78
N GLY A 268 -14.37 -16.93 10.89
CA GLY A 268 -15.80 -16.93 10.59
C GLY A 268 -16.27 -15.66 9.88
N MET A 269 -15.37 -14.91 9.25
CA MET A 269 -15.66 -13.62 8.62
C MET A 269 -15.97 -13.77 7.14
N LYS A 270 -16.89 -12.93 6.66
CA LYS A 270 -17.33 -12.90 5.26
C LYS A 270 -16.95 -11.63 4.51
N GLN A 271 -16.25 -10.71 5.18
CA GLN A 271 -15.85 -9.43 4.62
C GLN A 271 -14.33 -9.36 4.55
N VAL A 272 -13.80 -8.91 3.40
CA VAL A 272 -12.39 -8.70 3.16
C VAL A 272 -12.18 -7.30 2.60
N VAL A 273 -11.20 -6.59 3.12
CA VAL A 273 -10.69 -5.34 2.53
C VAL A 273 -9.27 -5.58 2.06
N VAL A 274 -8.97 -5.19 0.82
CA VAL A 274 -7.62 -5.28 0.26
C VAL A 274 -7.11 -3.87 -0.03
N GLY A 275 -6.07 -3.44 0.68
CA GLY A 275 -5.44 -2.11 0.55
C GLY A 275 -3.97 -2.20 0.10
N GLY A 276 -3.35 -1.05 -0.18
CA GLY A 276 -1.97 -0.96 -0.67
C GLY A 276 -1.84 -1.00 -2.19
N GLY A 277 -0.69 -0.56 -2.71
CA GLY A 277 -0.49 -0.35 -4.16
C GLY A 277 -0.71 -1.59 -5.03
N VAL A 278 -0.41 -2.79 -4.53
CA VAL A 278 -0.61 -4.05 -5.26
C VAL A 278 -2.10 -4.42 -5.34
N ALA A 279 -2.96 -3.81 -4.52
CA ALA A 279 -4.41 -3.95 -4.63
C ALA A 279 -4.96 -3.42 -5.97
N SER A 280 -4.20 -2.61 -6.72
CA SER A 280 -4.54 -2.18 -8.09
C SER A 280 -4.27 -3.24 -9.17
N ASN A 281 -3.62 -4.37 -8.84
CA ASN A 281 -3.33 -5.43 -9.80
C ASN A 281 -4.61 -6.10 -10.33
N ASN A 282 -4.74 -6.19 -11.66
CA ASN A 282 -5.95 -6.68 -12.31
C ASN A 282 -6.18 -8.17 -12.07
N ARG A 283 -5.12 -8.97 -12.06
CA ARG A 283 -5.22 -10.40 -11.79
C ARG A 283 -5.63 -10.69 -10.35
N LEU A 284 -5.08 -9.94 -9.39
CA LEU A 284 -5.46 -10.01 -7.98
C LEU A 284 -6.96 -9.73 -7.80
N ARG A 285 -7.46 -8.64 -8.38
CA ARG A 285 -8.90 -8.28 -8.34
C ARG A 285 -9.78 -9.36 -8.98
N THR A 286 -9.40 -9.85 -10.15
CA THR A 286 -10.13 -10.92 -10.86
C THR A 286 -10.25 -12.17 -10.00
N LYS A 287 -9.13 -12.68 -9.48
CA LYS A 287 -9.12 -13.91 -8.69
C LYS A 287 -9.81 -13.76 -7.33
N PHE A 288 -9.74 -12.59 -6.70
CA PHE A 288 -10.54 -12.32 -5.51
C PHE A 288 -12.04 -12.27 -5.83
N GLY A 289 -12.44 -11.76 -7.01
CA GLY A 289 -13.83 -11.80 -7.47
C GLY A 289 -14.34 -13.23 -7.67
N GLU A 290 -13.53 -14.10 -8.29
CA GLU A 290 -13.82 -15.53 -8.42
C GLU A 290 -13.97 -16.21 -7.04
N ALA A 291 -13.02 -15.95 -6.14
CA ALA A 291 -13.04 -16.49 -4.78
C ALA A 291 -14.23 -15.96 -3.96
N ALA A 292 -14.60 -14.69 -4.14
CA ALA A 292 -15.74 -14.06 -3.49
C ALA A 292 -17.05 -14.76 -3.87
N ALA A 293 -17.24 -15.03 -5.16
CA ALA A 293 -18.41 -15.77 -5.66
C ALA A 293 -18.45 -17.21 -5.12
N ALA A 294 -17.29 -17.91 -5.12
CA ALA A 294 -17.22 -19.29 -4.67
C ALA A 294 -17.44 -19.46 -3.14
N HIS A 295 -16.98 -18.51 -2.32
CA HIS A 295 -17.00 -18.60 -0.86
C HIS A 295 -18.04 -17.69 -0.18
N GLN A 296 -18.86 -17.00 -0.97
CA GLN A 296 -19.86 -16.02 -0.51
C GLN A 296 -19.22 -14.94 0.36
N LEU A 297 -18.13 -14.34 -0.13
CA LEU A 297 -17.45 -13.24 0.53
C LEU A 297 -17.81 -11.91 -0.12
N THR A 298 -17.81 -10.85 0.67
CA THR A 298 -17.77 -9.47 0.20
C THR A 298 -16.31 -9.02 0.23
N VAL A 299 -15.74 -8.77 -0.95
CA VAL A 299 -14.37 -8.27 -1.07
C VAL A 299 -14.42 -6.83 -1.57
N VAL A 300 -13.82 -5.93 -0.80
CA VAL A 300 -13.74 -4.51 -1.11
C VAL A 300 -12.31 -4.16 -1.48
N PHE A 301 -12.17 -3.49 -2.62
CA PHE A 301 -10.95 -2.81 -3.02
C PHE A 301 -11.26 -1.32 -3.13
N PRO A 302 -10.41 -0.44 -2.60
CA PRO A 302 -10.54 0.98 -2.89
C PRO A 302 -10.38 1.24 -4.40
N PRO A 303 -10.87 2.38 -4.90
CA PRO A 303 -10.58 2.84 -6.25
C PRO A 303 -9.06 2.99 -6.42
N PRO A 304 -8.52 2.83 -7.64
CA PRO A 304 -7.07 2.85 -7.86
C PRO A 304 -6.34 4.09 -7.29
N SER A 305 -6.99 5.26 -7.29
CA SER A 305 -6.47 6.50 -6.73
C SER A 305 -6.30 6.50 -5.21
N LEU A 306 -6.95 5.58 -4.50
CA LEU A 306 -6.85 5.39 -3.06
C LEU A 306 -6.10 4.10 -2.68
N CYS A 307 -5.63 3.30 -3.65
CA CYS A 307 -4.79 2.13 -3.38
C CYS A 307 -3.32 2.51 -3.15
N VAL A 308 -2.84 3.55 -3.83
CA VAL A 308 -1.48 4.08 -3.68
C VAL A 308 -1.41 5.07 -2.52
N ASP A 309 -0.22 5.44 -2.09
CA ASP A 309 -0.02 6.36 -0.98
C ASP A 309 -0.65 7.72 -1.29
N ASN A 310 -1.52 8.20 -0.39
CA ASN A 310 -2.30 9.42 -0.59
C ASN A 310 -2.69 10.06 0.75
N GLY A 311 -2.99 11.36 0.75
CA GLY A 311 -3.36 12.07 1.97
C GLY A 311 -4.82 11.84 2.40
N ALA A 312 -5.69 11.46 1.46
CA ALA A 312 -7.11 11.21 1.76
C ALA A 312 -7.32 9.99 2.68
N MET A 313 -6.54 8.92 2.54
CA MET A 313 -6.63 7.77 3.45
C MET A 313 -6.20 8.14 4.88
N ILE A 314 -5.21 9.01 5.04
CA ILE A 314 -4.74 9.53 6.33
C ILE A 314 -5.80 10.41 6.98
N ALA A 315 -6.38 11.34 6.21
CA ALA A 315 -7.46 12.19 6.67
C ALA A 315 -8.71 11.38 7.04
N GLY A 316 -9.04 10.37 6.22
CA GLY A 316 -10.18 9.49 6.39
C GLY A 316 -10.16 8.77 7.73
N ILE A 317 -9.09 8.01 8.01
CA ILE A 317 -8.96 7.30 9.29
C ILE A 317 -8.73 8.26 10.46
N GLY A 318 -8.20 9.46 10.21
CA GLY A 318 -8.11 10.51 11.22
C GLY A 318 -9.45 10.83 11.89
N PHE A 319 -10.56 10.74 11.16
CA PHE A 319 -11.90 11.06 11.69
C PHE A 319 -12.36 10.10 12.81
N PRO A 320 -12.44 8.77 12.60
CA PRO A 320 -12.80 7.86 13.67
C PRO A 320 -11.77 7.86 14.81
N LEU A 321 -10.49 8.14 14.56
CA LEU A 321 -9.48 8.29 15.62
C LEU A 321 -9.76 9.53 16.49
N LEU A 322 -10.07 10.67 15.86
CA LEU A 322 -10.45 11.91 16.56
C LEU A 322 -11.70 11.72 17.41
N GLN A 323 -12.73 11.08 16.86
CA GLN A 323 -13.98 10.78 17.59
C GLN A 323 -13.74 9.93 18.85
N ARG A 324 -12.65 9.15 18.87
CA ARG A 324 -12.24 8.31 20.00
C ARG A 324 -11.25 9.01 20.92
N GLY A 325 -10.94 10.29 20.68
CA GLY A 325 -9.95 11.04 21.46
C GLY A 325 -8.51 10.57 21.26
N ARG A 326 -8.21 9.84 20.16
CA ARG A 326 -6.84 9.43 19.83
C ARG A 326 -6.10 10.59 19.17
N VAL A 327 -5.56 11.47 20.00
CA VAL A 327 -4.75 12.63 19.62
C VAL A 327 -3.35 12.49 20.19
N ALA A 328 -2.36 13.04 19.49
CA ALA A 328 -0.98 13.05 19.92
C ALA A 328 -0.60 14.37 20.59
N GLU A 329 0.30 14.28 21.57
CA GLU A 329 1.06 15.40 22.08
C GLU A 329 2.12 15.85 21.06
N LEU A 330 2.64 17.07 21.22
CA LEU A 330 3.71 17.61 20.36
C LEU A 330 5.04 16.83 20.48
N THR A 331 5.16 15.90 21.42
CA THR A 331 6.28 14.95 21.53
C THR A 331 6.23 13.83 20.49
N LEU A 332 5.17 13.74 19.66
CA LEU A 332 5.03 12.72 18.61
C LEU A 332 6.30 12.55 17.78
N ALA A 333 6.86 11.35 17.73
CA ALA A 333 8.03 11.06 16.90
C ALA A 333 7.62 10.12 15.75
N PRO A 334 8.27 10.23 14.58
CA PRO A 334 8.21 9.18 13.56
C PRO A 334 8.57 7.82 14.14
N ASP A 335 7.85 6.78 13.73
CA ASP A 335 8.17 5.39 14.07
C ASP A 335 8.24 4.56 12.80
N SER A 336 9.46 4.36 12.29
CA SER A 336 9.69 3.61 11.05
C SER A 336 9.26 2.15 11.12
N ASN A 337 9.18 1.57 12.33
CA ASN A 337 8.83 0.18 12.53
C ASN A 337 7.49 0.06 13.28
N LEU A 338 6.62 1.06 13.15
CA LEU A 338 5.32 1.06 13.80
C LEU A 338 4.57 -0.24 13.44
N CYS A 339 4.27 -1.02 14.46
CA CYS A 339 3.47 -2.24 14.32
C CYS A 339 2.00 -1.87 14.21
N LEU A 340 1.32 -2.43 13.22
CA LEU A 340 -0.12 -2.33 13.07
C LEU A 340 -0.83 -2.89 14.32
N ALA A 341 -1.62 -2.05 14.99
CA ALA A 341 -2.28 -2.34 16.27
C ALA A 341 -3.67 -1.68 16.43
#